data_AF-A0A645HBE6-F1
#
_entry.id   AF-A0A645HBE6-F1
#
_cell.length_a   1.000
_cell.length_b   1.000
_cell.length_c   1.000
_cell.angle_alpha   90.00
_cell.angle_beta   90.00
_cell.angle_gamma   90.00
#
_symmetry.space_group_name_H-M   'P 1'
#
loop_
_entity.id
_entity.type
_entity.pdbx_description
1 polymer ?
#
loop_
_entity_poly.entity_id
_entity_poly.type
_entity_poly.pdbx_seq_one_letter_code
_entity_poly.pdbx_strand_id
1 'polypeptide(L)'
;MILHGTDTMAYTASALSFMLEGLNKPIIFTGSQLPIGVLRTDGKENLMTSIEIAAAHDAEGNPIVPEVCIFFENHLMRGNRTTKMNAENFNAFRSSNYPILAEAGIHIRFHRMHIHQYEEGRQLKVHTWLNSNIAV
;
A
#
# COMPACT_ATOMS: atom_id res chain seq x y z
N MET A 1 -1.53 0.14 9.05
CA MET A 1 -2.36 -0.52 8.01
C MET A 1 -3.74 0.13 8.01
N ILE A 2 -4.34 0.31 6.83
CA ILE A 2 -5.65 0.94 6.63
C ILE A 2 -6.53 -0.05 5.84
N LEU A 3 -7.69 -0.38 6.40
CA LEU A 3 -8.73 -1.10 5.68
C LEU A 3 -9.58 -0.12 4.89
N HIS A 4 -9.76 -0.39 3.61
CA HIS A 4 -10.44 0.53 2.70
C HIS A 4 -11.24 -0.22 1.63
N GLY A 5 -12.35 0.37 1.19
CA GLY A 5 -13.11 -0.14 0.04
C GLY A 5 -12.26 -0.08 -1.23
N THR A 6 -12.37 -1.09 -2.10
CA THR A 6 -11.47 -1.23 -3.27
C THR A 6 -11.71 -0.15 -4.34
N ASP A 7 -12.93 0.36 -4.47
CA ASP A 7 -13.33 1.29 -5.55
C ASP A 7 -12.53 2.60 -5.55
N THR A 8 -12.25 3.15 -4.35
CA THR A 8 -11.55 4.44 -4.21
C THR A 8 -10.19 4.31 -3.52
N MET A 9 -9.72 3.08 -3.27
CA MET A 9 -8.46 2.84 -2.56
C MET A 9 -7.25 3.48 -3.25
N ALA A 10 -7.15 3.35 -4.58
CA ALA A 10 -6.07 3.96 -5.35
C ALA A 10 -6.07 5.49 -5.26
N TYR A 11 -7.27 6.10 -5.24
CA TYR A 11 -7.44 7.54 -5.07
C TYR A 11 -6.98 8.00 -3.68
N THR A 12 -7.49 7.37 -2.62
CA THR A 12 -7.12 7.70 -1.23
C THR A 12 -5.63 7.46 -0.96
N ALA A 13 -5.08 6.34 -1.45
CA ALA A 13 -3.65 6.04 -1.31
C ALA A 13 -2.78 7.07 -2.03
N SER A 14 -3.20 7.52 -3.22
CA SER A 14 -2.52 8.60 -3.95
C SER A 14 -2.56 9.90 -3.16
N ALA A 15 -3.73 10.32 -2.67
CA ALA A 15 -3.87 11.53 -1.87
C ALA A 15 -2.98 11.51 -0.61
N LEU A 16 -3.00 10.43 0.18
CA LEU A 16 -2.17 10.32 1.36
C LEU A 16 -0.66 10.34 1.04
N SER A 17 -0.25 9.80 -0.11
CA SER A 17 1.17 9.84 -0.51
C SER A 17 1.69 11.27 -0.69
N PHE A 18 0.84 12.22 -1.08
CA PHE A 18 1.18 13.64 -1.19
C PHE A 18 0.95 14.39 0.12
N MET A 19 -0.09 14.02 0.89
CA MET A 19 -0.40 14.68 2.16
C MET A 19 0.66 14.44 3.23
N LEU A 20 1.32 13.29 3.21
CA LEU A 20 2.27 12.85 4.24
C LEU A 20 3.71 13.07 3.80
N GLU A 21 4.10 14.33 3.68
CA GLU A 21 5.47 14.71 3.32
C GLU A 21 6.45 14.26 4.41
N GLY A 22 7.53 13.59 4.01
CA GLY A 22 8.51 13.05 4.96
C GLY A 22 8.03 11.84 5.74
N LEU A 23 7.08 11.08 5.18
CA LEU A 23 6.69 9.79 5.71
C LEU A 23 7.89 8.84 5.77
N ASN A 24 8.15 8.32 6.97
CA ASN A 24 9.21 7.35 7.26
C ASN A 24 8.68 6.05 7.88
N LYS A 25 7.37 5.82 7.77
CA LYS A 25 6.68 4.65 8.34
C LYS A 25 5.75 4.04 7.29
N PRO A 26 5.56 2.71 7.29
CA PRO A 26 4.70 2.05 6.32
C PRO A 26 3.24 2.44 6.51
N ILE A 27 2.58 2.82 5.42
CA ILE A 27 1.13 2.95 5.35
C ILE A 27 0.62 2.01 4.27
N ILE A 28 0.20 0.81 4.70
CA ILE A 28 -0.30 -0.22 3.81
C ILE A 28 -1.82 -0.17 3.79
N PHE A 29 -2.38 0.16 2.63
CA PHE A 29 -3.79 -0.02 2.31
C PHE A 29 -4.05 -1.46 1.89
N THR A 30 -5.15 -2.01 2.36
CA THR A 30 -5.65 -3.28 1.87
C THR A 30 -7.17 -3.35 2.03
N GLY A 31 -7.76 -4.41 1.51
CA GLY A 31 -9.18 -4.67 1.56
C GLY A 31 -9.47 -6.09 1.10
N SER A 32 -10.70 -6.32 0.67
CA SER A 32 -11.10 -7.61 0.11
C SER A 32 -12.21 -7.44 -0.90
N GLN A 33 -12.32 -8.37 -1.85
CA GLN A 33 -13.50 -8.47 -2.72
C GLN A 33 -14.63 -9.19 -1.99
N LEU A 34 -14.31 -10.20 -1.20
CA LEU A 34 -15.30 -10.91 -0.38
C LEU A 34 -15.19 -10.46 1.08
N PRO A 35 -16.31 -10.26 1.80
CA PRO A 35 -16.29 -9.97 3.23
C PRO A 35 -15.50 -11.03 4.02
N ILE A 36 -14.74 -10.60 5.03
CA ILE A 36 -13.82 -11.47 5.79
C ILE A 36 -14.52 -12.65 6.52
N GLY A 37 -15.83 -12.53 6.76
CA GLY A 37 -16.64 -13.58 7.39
C GLY A 37 -17.06 -14.71 6.45
N VAL A 38 -16.87 -14.57 5.14
CA VAL A 38 -17.32 -15.54 4.13
C VAL A 38 -16.23 -16.57 3.85
N LEU A 39 -16.63 -17.83 3.60
CA LEU A 39 -15.72 -18.89 3.18
C LEU A 39 -15.05 -18.51 1.85
N ARG A 40 -13.74 -18.75 1.71
CA ARG A 40 -12.92 -18.38 0.54
C ARG A 40 -12.70 -16.87 0.35
N THR A 41 -12.85 -16.08 1.42
CA THR A 41 -12.44 -14.66 1.41
C THR A 41 -10.93 -14.49 1.17
N ASP A 42 -10.58 -13.49 0.36
CA ASP A 42 -9.23 -12.95 0.20
C ASP A 42 -8.82 -12.04 1.37
N GLY A 43 -9.80 -11.56 2.16
CA GLY A 43 -9.56 -10.56 3.21
C GLY A 43 -8.71 -11.05 4.37
N LYS A 44 -8.71 -12.36 4.69
CA LYS A 44 -7.89 -12.90 5.77
C LYS A 44 -6.40 -12.82 5.43
N GLU A 45 -6.02 -13.32 4.26
CA GLU A 45 -4.64 -13.31 3.78
C GLU A 45 -4.16 -11.87 3.53
N ASN A 46 -4.97 -11.06 2.83
CA ASN A 46 -4.66 -9.65 2.58
C ASN A 46 -4.37 -8.88 3.88
N LEU A 47 -5.20 -9.08 4.92
CA LEU A 47 -5.03 -8.46 6.22
C LEU A 47 -3.72 -8.91 6.90
N MET A 48 -3.51 -10.22 7.01
CA MET A 48 -2.37 -10.79 7.72
C MET A 48 -1.04 -10.39 7.08
N THR A 49 -0.91 -10.55 5.77
CA THR A 49 0.32 -10.18 5.06
C THR A 49 0.55 -8.66 5.07
N SER A 50 -0.52 -7.84 5.03
CA SER A 50 -0.35 -6.38 5.16
C SER A 50 0.20 -5.96 6.53
N ILE A 51 -0.16 -6.68 7.60
CA ILE A 51 0.40 -6.46 8.94
C ILE A 51 1.87 -6.87 8.96
N GLU A 52 2.20 -8.05 8.42
CA GLU A 52 3.57 -8.54 8.35
C GLU A 52 4.49 -7.56 7.60
N ILE A 53 4.05 -7.06 6.43
CA ILE A 53 4.77 -6.03 5.66
C ILE A 53 4.95 -4.75 6.47
N ALA A 54 3.89 -4.28 7.15
CA ALA A 54 3.96 -3.05 7.94
C ALA A 54 4.86 -3.17 9.18
N ALA A 55 5.06 -4.39 9.69
CA ALA A 55 5.93 -4.69 10.82
C ALA A 55 7.37 -5.07 10.39
N ALA A 56 7.65 -5.15 9.10
CA ALA A 56 8.95 -5.59 8.59
C ALA A 56 10.01 -4.50 8.77
N HIS A 57 11.10 -4.84 9.45
CA HIS A 57 12.25 -3.96 9.67
C HIS A 57 13.53 -4.57 9.08
N ASP A 58 14.49 -3.73 8.71
CA ASP A 58 15.81 -4.18 8.31
C ASP A 58 16.71 -4.49 9.52
N ALA A 59 17.98 -4.82 9.25
CA ALA A 59 18.94 -5.18 10.29
C ALA A 59 19.26 -4.03 11.26
N GLU A 60 19.00 -2.78 10.86
CA GLU A 60 19.22 -1.58 11.65
C GLU A 60 17.97 -1.19 12.46
N GLY A 61 16.87 -1.93 12.30
CA GLY A 61 15.59 -1.67 12.95
C GLY A 61 14.76 -0.60 12.24
N ASN A 62 15.10 -0.22 11.00
CA ASN A 62 14.34 0.75 10.21
C ASN A 62 13.23 0.05 9.43
N PRO A 63 12.06 0.68 9.22
CA PRO A 63 11.01 0.07 8.41
C PRO A 63 11.46 -0.19 6.98
N ILE A 64 11.20 -1.39 6.46
CA ILE A 64 11.62 -1.76 5.09
C ILE A 64 10.89 -0.93 4.02
N VAL A 65 9.64 -0.51 4.29
CA VAL A 65 8.77 0.18 3.33
C VAL A 65 8.22 1.49 3.92
N PRO A 66 8.98 2.59 3.92
CA PRO A 66 8.56 3.88 4.47
C PRO A 66 7.65 4.67 3.50
N GLU A 67 6.61 4.04 2.93
CA GLU A 67 5.75 4.66 1.93
C GLU A 67 4.27 4.28 2.06
N VAL A 68 3.41 5.03 1.36
CA VAL A 68 2.01 4.67 1.15
C VAL A 68 1.91 3.63 0.04
N CYS A 69 1.39 2.46 0.37
CA CYS A 69 1.31 1.29 -0.52
C CYS A 69 -0.10 0.69 -0.54
N ILE A 70 -0.39 -0.09 -1.58
CA ILE A 70 -1.54 -1.00 -1.63
C ILE A 70 -1.01 -2.42 -1.67
N PHE A 71 -1.53 -3.29 -0.82
CA PHE A 71 -1.30 -4.73 -0.86
C PHE A 71 -2.58 -5.46 -1.29
N PHE A 72 -2.50 -6.20 -2.39
CA PHE A 72 -3.58 -7.00 -2.93
C PHE A 72 -3.02 -8.14 -3.79
N GLU A 73 -3.64 -9.32 -3.75
CA GLU A 73 -3.25 -10.50 -4.55
C GLU A 73 -1.75 -10.78 -4.50
N ASN A 74 -1.20 -10.87 -3.29
CA ASN A 74 0.21 -11.18 -3.06
C ASN A 74 1.21 -10.12 -3.57
N HIS A 75 0.76 -8.97 -4.07
CA HIS A 75 1.63 -7.91 -4.56
C HIS A 75 1.53 -6.67 -3.68
N LEU A 76 2.69 -6.14 -3.29
CA LEU A 76 2.80 -4.81 -2.70
C LEU A 76 3.16 -3.81 -3.80
N MET A 77 2.33 -2.78 -3.96
CA MET A 77 2.49 -1.75 -5.00
C MET A 77 2.53 -0.36 -4.37
N ARG A 78 3.30 0.56 -4.97
CA ARG A 78 3.32 1.96 -4.53
C ARG A 78 1.94 2.60 -4.76
N GLY A 79 1.35 3.19 -3.73
CA GLY A 79 -0.05 3.66 -3.75
C GLY A 79 -0.35 4.59 -4.92
N ASN A 80 0.48 5.62 -5.12
CA ASN A 80 0.33 6.60 -6.21
C ASN A 80 0.72 6.12 -7.62
N ARG A 81 1.01 4.83 -7.79
CA ARG A 81 1.25 4.20 -9.09
C ARG A 81 0.21 3.14 -9.43
N THR A 82 -0.81 2.98 -8.60
CA THR A 82 -1.85 1.95 -8.76
C THR A 82 -3.12 2.47 -9.41
N THR A 83 -3.86 1.57 -10.06
CA THR A 83 -5.23 1.80 -10.52
C THR A 83 -6.03 0.52 -10.35
N LYS A 84 -7.34 0.63 -10.04
CA LYS A 84 -8.24 -0.52 -10.03
C LYS A 84 -8.56 -0.89 -11.48
N MET A 85 -8.15 -2.09 -11.88
CA MET A 85 -8.33 -2.63 -13.24
C MET A 85 -9.57 -3.51 -13.36
N ASN A 86 -10.00 -4.14 -12.27
CA ASN A 86 -11.09 -5.12 -12.31
C ASN A 86 -11.94 -5.05 -11.03
N ALA A 87 -13.26 -5.19 -11.18
CA ALA A 87 -14.23 -5.15 -10.08
C ALA A 87 -14.60 -6.54 -9.55
N GLU A 88 -14.40 -7.61 -10.33
CA GLU A 88 -14.88 -8.96 -10.01
C GLU A 88 -13.74 -9.95 -9.75
N ASN A 89 -12.59 -9.74 -10.39
CA ASN A 89 -11.41 -10.56 -10.15
C ASN A 89 -10.69 -10.13 -8.88
N PHE A 90 -10.14 -11.12 -8.17
CA PHE A 90 -9.27 -10.83 -7.02
C PHE A 90 -8.06 -9.98 -7.43
N ASN A 91 -7.51 -10.17 -8.63
CA ASN A 91 -6.49 -9.29 -9.22
C ASN A 91 -7.09 -7.95 -9.68
N ALA A 92 -7.44 -7.15 -8.69
CA ALA A 92 -8.19 -5.91 -8.85
C ALA A 92 -7.29 -4.70 -9.09
N PHE A 93 -6.03 -4.73 -8.65
CA PHE A 93 -5.11 -3.59 -8.71
C PHE A 93 -3.91 -3.88 -9.60
N ARG A 94 -3.45 -2.86 -10.32
CA ARG A 94 -2.24 -2.94 -11.14
C ARG A 94 -1.42 -1.67 -10.99
N SER A 95 -0.09 -1.83 -10.98
CA SER A 95 0.88 -0.76 -11.17
C SER A 95 1.50 -0.88 -12.56
N SER A 96 0.95 -0.17 -13.55
CA SER A 96 1.33 -0.36 -14.95
C SER A 96 2.69 0.27 -15.31
N ASN A 97 3.01 1.40 -14.68
CA ASN A 97 4.18 2.23 -15.03
C ASN A 97 5.26 2.26 -13.93
N TYR A 98 5.15 1.38 -12.93
CA TYR A 98 6.15 1.23 -11.88
C TYR A 98 6.17 -0.22 -11.39
N PRO A 99 7.35 -0.82 -11.16
CA PRO A 99 7.43 -2.19 -10.67
C PRO A 99 6.79 -2.36 -9.28
N ILE A 100 6.45 -3.60 -8.94
CA ILE A 100 6.01 -3.96 -7.59
C ILE A 100 7.14 -3.72 -6.58
N LEU A 101 6.77 -3.40 -5.35
CA LEU A 101 7.68 -3.17 -4.23
C LEU A 101 8.02 -4.47 -3.51
N ALA A 102 7.06 -5.41 -3.42
CA ALA A 102 7.27 -6.73 -2.87
C ALA A 102 6.29 -7.75 -3.46
N GLU A 103 6.66 -9.02 -3.39
CA GLU A 103 5.83 -10.17 -3.74
C GLU A 103 5.75 -11.12 -2.53
N ALA A 104 4.54 -11.51 -2.13
CA ALA A 104 4.29 -12.44 -1.04
C ALA A 104 4.08 -13.86 -1.59
N GLY A 105 5.13 -14.68 -1.54
CA GLY A 105 5.06 -16.12 -1.80
C GLY A 105 5.15 -16.90 -0.49
N ILE A 106 5.95 -17.97 -0.47
CA ILE A 106 6.34 -18.67 0.78
C ILE A 106 7.00 -17.70 1.76
N HIS A 107 7.74 -16.72 1.22
CA HIS A 107 8.32 -15.60 1.95
C HIS A 107 7.98 -14.30 1.22
N ILE A 108 8.00 -13.18 1.94
CA ILE A 108 7.85 -11.85 1.35
C ILE A 108 9.20 -11.42 0.77
N ARG A 109 9.25 -11.24 -0.55
CA ARG A 109 10.43 -10.76 -1.27
C ARG A 109 10.32 -9.27 -1.55
N PHE A 110 11.10 -8.46 -0.85
CA PHE A 110 11.16 -7.01 -1.05
C PHE A 110 12.13 -6.61 -2.17
N HIS A 111 11.66 -5.80 -3.11
CA HIS A 111 12.46 -5.21 -4.19
C HIS A 111 13.02 -3.85 -3.76
N ARG A 112 14.03 -3.87 -2.88
CA ARG A 112 14.59 -2.68 -2.20
C ARG A 112 14.99 -1.53 -3.15
N MET A 113 15.43 -1.83 -4.37
CA MET A 113 15.79 -0.82 -5.38
C MET A 113 14.60 0.04 -5.85
N HIS A 114 13.37 -0.43 -5.65
CA HIS A 114 12.15 0.28 -6.02
C HIS A 114 11.46 0.97 -4.82
N ILE A 115 11.93 0.69 -3.61
CA ILE A 115 11.36 1.20 -2.37
C ILE A 115 12.10 2.47 -1.95
N HIS A 116 11.36 3.48 -1.51
CA HIS A 116 11.92 4.70 -0.93
C HIS A 116 12.74 4.33 0.30
N GLN A 117 13.90 4.96 0.46
CA GLN A 117 14.78 4.67 1.58
C GLN A 117 14.29 5.40 2.82
N TYR A 118 14.52 4.81 3.99
CA TYR A 118 14.33 5.49 5.25
C TYR A 118 15.34 6.64 5.36
N GLU A 119 14.87 7.81 5.80
CA GLU A 119 15.73 9.00 5.96
C GLU A 119 15.78 9.41 7.43
N GLU A 120 16.88 9.13 8.12
CA GLU A 120 17.02 9.46 9.54
C GLU A 120 16.79 10.96 9.81
N GLY A 121 16.03 11.27 10.86
CA GLY A 121 15.73 12.65 11.26
C GLY A 121 14.72 13.40 10.39
N ARG A 122 14.20 12.79 9.31
CA ARG A 122 13.14 13.41 8.49
C ARG A 122 11.84 13.55 9.29
N GLN A 123 11.35 14.79 9.38
CA GLN A 123 10.12 15.10 10.09
C GLN A 123 8.90 14.93 9.18
N LEU A 124 7.84 14.31 9.73
CA LEU A 124 6.56 14.20 9.06
C LEU A 124 5.85 15.56 9.05
N LYS A 125 5.51 16.06 7.87
CA LYS A 125 4.64 17.21 7.67
C LYS A 125 3.34 16.77 7.02
N VAL A 126 2.21 17.08 7.66
CA VAL A 126 0.88 16.69 7.19
C VAL A 126 0.22 17.88 6.50
N HIS A 127 -0.03 17.75 5.20
CA HIS A 127 -0.78 18.73 4.40
C HIS A 127 -2.26 18.38 4.44
N THR A 128 -3.05 19.15 5.19
CA THR A 128 -4.50 18.94 5.34
C THR A 128 -5.33 19.76 4.35
N TRP A 129 -4.72 20.76 3.71
CA TRP A 129 -5.38 21.61 2.72
C TRP A 129 -5.10 21.07 1.32
N LEU A 130 -6.13 20.47 0.71
CA LEU A 130 -6.14 20.08 -0.70
C LEU A 130 -7.22 20.89 -1.40
N ASN A 131 -6.92 21.39 -2.61
CA ASN A 131 -7.90 22.11 -3.40
C ASN A 131 -9.00 21.13 -3.87
N SER A 132 -10.24 21.34 -3.44
CA SER A 132 -11.38 20.53 -3.83
C SER A 132 -12.00 20.93 -5.18
N ASN A 133 -11.57 22.04 -5.77
CA ASN A 133 -12.05 22.54 -7.06
C ASN A 133 -11.18 21.99 -8.21
N ILE A 134 -11.11 20.66 -8.31
CA ILE A 134 -10.35 19.93 -9.32
C ILE A 134 -11.31 18.93 -10.00
N ALA A 135 -11.18 18.75 -11.32
CA ALA A 135 -11.94 17.77 -12.10
C ALA A 135 -10.98 16.87 -12.89
N VAL A 136 -11.45 15.67 -13.26
CA VAL A 136 -10.76 14.69 -14.13
C VAL A 136 -11.58 14.48 -15.38
#